data_AF-A0A2J6IEG3-F1
#
_entry.id   AF-A0A2J6IEG3-F1
#
_cell.length_a   1.000
_cell.length_b   1.000
_cell.length_c   1.000
_cell.angle_alpha   90.00
_cell.angle_beta   90.00
_cell.angle_gamma   90.00
#
_symmetry.space_group_name_H-M   'P 1'
#
loop_
_entity.id
_entity.type
_entity.pdbx_description
1 polymer ?
#
loop_
_entity_poly.entity_id
_entity_poly.type
_entity_poly.pdbx_seq_one_letter_code
_entity_poly.pdbx_strand_id
1 'polypeptide(L)'
;MKTLILGLIFTFSVVGAGAQQTTEYYMSKSVNLTFEETTTLVKDALKEQGFGVITEIEMDEKLKEKIPDANIKPYRILGVCNPGYAYETIKVE
;
A
#
# COMPACT_ATOMS: atom_id res chain seq x y z
N MET A 1 33.97 53.24 -25.30
CA MET A 1 35.34 52.97 -24.81
C MET A 1 35.19 52.03 -23.60
N LYS A 2 34.86 50.75 -23.81
CA LYS A 2 35.70 49.61 -24.28
C LYS A 2 36.41 48.92 -23.10
N THR A 3 35.68 47.97 -22.50
CA THR A 3 36.13 46.78 -21.74
C THR A 3 34.82 46.03 -21.42
N LEU A 4 34.26 45.07 -22.17
CA LEU A 4 34.75 43.86 -22.85
C LEU A 4 35.77 43.05 -22.05
N ILE A 5 35.42 41.77 -21.85
CA ILE A 5 36.19 40.64 -21.28
C ILE A 5 35.97 40.55 -19.75
N LEU A 6 35.33 39.53 -19.14
CA LEU A 6 35.39 38.08 -19.37
C LEU A 6 34.32 37.31 -18.55
N GLY A 7 33.66 36.30 -19.13
CA GLY A 7 32.98 35.17 -18.45
C GLY A 7 31.56 35.46 -17.93
N LEU A 8 30.47 35.01 -18.55
CA LEU A 8 29.95 33.63 -18.58
C LEU A 8 29.98 32.94 -17.20
N ILE A 9 28.87 32.26 -16.87
CA ILE A 9 28.57 31.52 -15.62
C ILE A 9 27.95 32.47 -14.55
N PHE A 10 26.62 32.55 -14.37
CA PHE A 10 25.91 31.56 -13.56
C PHE A 10 24.39 31.61 -13.86
N THR A 11 23.99 31.00 -14.97
CA THR A 11 22.63 30.44 -15.11
C THR A 11 22.56 29.17 -14.27
N PHE A 12 22.42 29.23 -12.94
CA PHE A 12 22.17 28.03 -12.12
C PHE A 12 21.60 28.41 -10.74
N SER A 13 20.28 28.34 -10.60
CA SER A 13 19.62 27.96 -9.34
C SER A 13 18.19 27.48 -9.65
N VAL A 14 18.09 26.48 -10.53
CA VAL A 14 17.17 25.37 -10.26
C VAL A 14 17.90 24.46 -9.30
N VAL A 15 17.65 24.62 -8.00
CA VAL A 15 17.81 23.56 -6.99
C VAL A 15 16.67 23.86 -6.02
N GLY A 16 15.47 23.36 -6.29
CA GLY A 16 15.18 21.95 -6.14
C GLY A 16 14.13 21.93 -5.05
N ALA A 17 12.86 22.01 -5.46
CA ALA A 17 11.77 21.53 -4.61
C ALA A 17 12.07 20.06 -4.37
N GLY A 18 12.80 19.78 -3.29
CA GLY A 18 12.97 18.43 -2.78
C GLY A 18 11.57 17.88 -2.59
N ALA A 19 11.22 16.85 -3.37
CA ALA A 19 10.03 16.08 -3.13
C ALA A 19 10.14 15.54 -1.71
N GLN A 20 9.35 16.12 -0.80
CA GLN A 20 9.17 15.60 0.55
C GLN A 20 8.57 14.19 0.39
N GLN A 21 9.38 13.15 0.56
CA GLN A 21 8.88 11.78 0.64
C GLN A 21 8.22 11.59 2.01
N THR A 22 6.90 11.53 2.04
CA THR A 22 6.13 11.08 3.20
C THR A 22 6.37 9.58 3.38
N THR A 23 6.86 9.14 4.54
CA THR A 23 7.00 7.71 4.84
C THR A 23 5.63 7.13 5.15
N GLU A 24 5.00 6.50 4.15
CA GLU A 24 3.74 5.78 4.33
C GLU A 24 4.01 4.40 4.94
N TYR A 25 3.29 4.03 5.99
CA TYR A 25 3.41 2.72 6.66
C TYR A 25 2.59 1.60 5.99
N TYR A 26 1.98 1.86 4.83
CA TYR A 26 1.09 0.93 4.14
C TYR A 26 1.30 0.98 2.62
N MET A 27 0.92 -0.12 1.97
CA MET A 27 0.78 -0.20 0.52
C MET A 27 -0.71 -0.13 0.17
N SER A 28 -1.06 0.65 -0.85
CA SER A 28 -2.45 0.75 -1.31
C SER A 28 -2.55 0.76 -2.83
N LYS A 29 -3.66 0.22 -3.33
CA LYS A 29 -4.00 0.24 -4.75
C LYS A 29 -5.51 0.34 -4.92
N SER A 30 -5.96 1.35 -5.65
CA SER A 30 -7.36 1.46 -6.07
C SER A 30 -7.58 0.75 -7.39
N VAL A 31 -8.72 0.06 -7.52
CA VAL A 31 -9.15 -0.65 -8.72
C VAL A 31 -10.58 -0.29 -9.07
N ASN A 32 -10.94 -0.42 -10.34
CA ASN A 32 -12.31 -0.19 -10.82
C ASN A 32 -13.02 -1.54 -11.04
N LEU A 33 -13.28 -2.23 -9.93
CA LEU A 33 -13.96 -3.53 -9.86
C LEU A 33 -14.95 -3.50 -8.69
N THR A 34 -15.90 -4.43 -8.67
CA THR A 34 -16.75 -4.61 -7.49
C THR A 34 -15.94 -5.15 -6.31
N PHE A 35 -16.49 -5.04 -5.11
CA PHE A 35 -15.84 -5.51 -3.89
C PHE A 35 -15.53 -7.02 -3.93
N GLU A 36 -16.47 -7.81 -4.45
CA GLU A 36 -16.33 -9.27 -4.54
C GLU A 36 -15.37 -9.70 -5.67
N GLU A 37 -15.41 -9.03 -6.82
CA GLU A 37 -14.41 -9.25 -7.89
C GLU A 37 -13.00 -8.90 -7.39
N THR A 38 -12.86 -7.78 -6.69
CA THR A 38 -11.58 -7.36 -6.10
C THR A 38 -11.10 -8.38 -5.08
N THR A 39 -11.97 -8.88 -4.21
CA THR A 39 -11.58 -9.88 -3.22
C THR A 39 -11.11 -11.17 -3.90
N THR A 40 -11.84 -11.65 -4.91
CA THR A 40 -11.47 -12.85 -5.66
C THR A 40 -10.10 -12.67 -6.33
N LEU A 41 -9.92 -11.56 -7.04
CA LEU A 41 -8.66 -11.24 -7.71
C LEU A 41 -7.48 -11.17 -6.74
N VAL A 42 -7.66 -10.54 -5.57
CA VAL A 42 -6.62 -10.44 -4.54
C VAL A 42 -6.25 -11.82 -3.99
N LYS A 43 -7.24 -12.67 -3.69
CA LYS A 43 -7.00 -14.04 -3.21
C LYS A 43 -6.23 -14.88 -4.24
N ASP A 44 -6.61 -14.80 -5.51
CA ASP A 44 -5.96 -15.52 -6.59
C ASP A 44 -4.51 -15.04 -6.79
N ALA A 45 -4.29 -13.72 -6.84
CA ALA A 45 -2.95 -13.15 -6.96
C ALA A 45 -2.04 -13.53 -5.78
N LEU A 46 -2.56 -13.52 -4.54
CA LEU A 46 -1.81 -13.97 -3.36
C LEU A 46 -1.44 -15.45 -3.44
N LYS A 47 -2.38 -16.29 -3.89
CA LYS A 47 -2.17 -17.72 -4.08
C LYS A 47 -1.08 -18.01 -5.11
N GLU A 48 -1.04 -17.27 -6.22
CA GLU A 48 0.04 -17.37 -7.22
C GLU A 48 1.42 -17.05 -6.64
N GLN A 49 1.48 -16.19 -5.61
CA GLN A 49 2.71 -15.86 -4.86
C GLN A 49 2.97 -16.79 -3.67
N GLY A 50 2.21 -17.88 -3.51
CA GLY A 50 2.38 -18.87 -2.44
C GLY A 50 1.78 -18.46 -1.09
N PHE A 51 0.92 -17.44 -1.05
CA PHE A 51 0.19 -17.05 0.15
C PHE A 51 -1.22 -17.67 0.16
N GLY A 52 -1.57 -18.33 1.25
CA GLY A 52 -2.93 -18.79 1.52
C GLY A 52 -3.68 -17.86 2.46
N VAL A 53 -5.00 -17.72 2.29
CA VAL A 53 -5.86 -17.05 3.26
C VAL A 53 -6.09 -17.99 4.45
N ILE A 54 -5.74 -17.53 5.64
CA ILE A 54 -5.92 -18.26 6.90
C ILE A 54 -7.06 -17.71 7.74
N THR A 55 -7.42 -16.43 7.55
CA THR A 55 -8.56 -15.78 8.19
C THR A 55 -9.21 -14.80 7.24
N GLU A 56 -10.54 -14.70 7.32
CA GLU A 56 -11.35 -13.77 6.55
C GLU A 56 -12.42 -13.20 7.48
N ILE A 57 -12.50 -11.87 7.53
CA ILE A 57 -13.38 -11.15 8.45
C ILE A 57 -14.16 -10.11 7.66
N GLU A 58 -15.48 -10.25 7.62
CA GLU A 58 -16.42 -9.19 7.21
C GLU A 58 -16.50 -8.16 8.35
N MET A 59 -15.57 -7.23 8.37
CA MET A 59 -15.38 -6.32 9.50
C MET A 59 -16.55 -5.33 9.62
N ASP A 60 -17.15 -4.92 8.49
CA ASP A 60 -18.31 -4.06 8.53
C ASP A 60 -19.51 -4.75 9.20
N GLU A 61 -19.70 -6.05 8.98
CA GLU A 61 -20.72 -6.84 9.70
C GLU A 61 -20.38 -6.96 11.19
N LYS A 62 -19.12 -7.27 11.53
CA LYS A 62 -18.68 -7.36 12.94
C LYS A 62 -18.81 -6.06 13.70
N LEU A 63 -18.60 -4.92 13.05
CA LEU A 63 -18.81 -3.62 13.66
C LEU A 63 -20.31 -3.35 13.85
N LYS A 64 -21.16 -3.65 12.86
CA LYS A 64 -22.63 -3.51 12.98
C LYS A 64 -23.21 -4.35 14.13
N GLU A 65 -22.70 -5.57 14.36
CA GLU A 65 -23.12 -6.43 15.48
C GLU A 65 -22.92 -5.77 16.86
N LYS A 66 -21.91 -4.89 17.00
CA LYS A 66 -21.53 -4.26 18.27
C LYS A 66 -21.92 -2.79 18.36
N ILE A 67 -22.11 -2.14 17.22
CA ILE A 67 -22.36 -0.71 17.08
C ILE A 67 -23.53 -0.57 16.08
N PRO A 68 -24.79 -0.58 16.56
CA PRO A 68 -25.98 -0.63 15.70
C PRO A 68 -26.05 0.47 14.62
N ASP A 69 -25.51 1.65 14.91
CA ASP A 69 -25.54 2.81 14.02
C ASP A 69 -24.27 2.93 13.13
N ALA A 70 -23.41 1.90 13.10
CA ALA A 70 -22.21 1.90 12.29
C ALA A 70 -22.56 1.82 10.78
N ASN A 71 -22.50 2.97 10.11
CA ASN A 71 -22.65 3.07 8.65
C ASN A 71 -21.28 2.99 7.95
N ILE A 72 -20.80 1.76 7.73
CA ILE A 72 -19.50 1.49 7.12
C ILE A 72 -19.72 0.86 5.74
N LYS A 73 -18.91 1.28 4.76
CA LYS A 73 -18.82 0.61 3.45
C LYS A 73 -18.34 -0.83 3.63
N PRO A 74 -18.56 -1.73 2.65
CA PRO A 74 -18.00 -3.09 2.70
C PRO A 74 -16.51 -3.06 3.04
N TYR A 75 -16.12 -3.81 4.08
CA TYR A 75 -14.77 -3.81 4.59
C TYR A 75 -14.38 -5.21 5.05
N ARG A 76 -13.38 -5.79 4.39
CA ARG A 76 -12.94 -7.17 4.59
C ARG A 76 -11.47 -7.20 4.95
N ILE A 77 -11.13 -7.97 5.98
CA ILE A 77 -9.75 -8.22 6.40
C ILE A 77 -9.40 -9.66 6.03
N LEU A 78 -8.34 -9.81 5.25
CA LEU A 78 -7.76 -11.10 4.91
C LEU A 78 -6.45 -11.27 5.68
N GLY A 79 -6.40 -12.24 6.59
CA GLY A 79 -5.12 -12.73 7.13
C GLY A 79 -4.54 -13.75 6.18
N VAL A 80 -3.35 -13.49 5.66
CA VAL A 80 -2.68 -14.36 4.69
C VAL A 80 -1.32 -14.81 5.20
N CYS A 81 -0.91 -16.01 4.82
CA CYS A 81 0.32 -16.62 5.26
C CYS A 81 0.97 -17.41 4.12
N ASN A 82 2.28 -17.24 3.97
CA ASN A 82 3.11 -18.18 3.22
C ASN A 82 3.75 -19.14 4.24
N PRO A 83 3.40 -20.44 4.23
CA PRO A 83 3.85 -21.38 5.25
C PRO A 83 5.37 -21.59 5.24
N GLY A 84 6.02 -21.46 4.09
CA GLY A 84 7.48 -21.56 3.99
C GLY A 84 8.17 -20.44 4.77
N TYR A 85 7.77 -19.19 4.53
CA TYR A 85 8.32 -18.06 5.28
C TYR A 85 7.95 -18.10 6.77
N ALA A 86 6.70 -18.43 7.09
CA ALA A 86 6.27 -18.52 8.49
C ALA A 86 7.07 -19.55 9.27
N TYR A 87 7.33 -20.73 8.68
CA TYR A 87 8.12 -21.78 9.31
C TYR A 87 9.56 -21.33 9.58
N GLU A 88 10.21 -20.65 8.64
CA GLU A 88 11.56 -20.14 8.85
C GLU A 88 11.64 -19.04 9.91
N THR A 89 10.64 -18.14 9.96
CA THR A 89 10.58 -17.11 11.03
C THR A 89 10.45 -17.73 12.41
N ILE A 90 9.55 -18.71 12.59
CA ILE A 90 9.32 -19.35 13.90
C ILE A 90 10.58 -20.06 14.43
N LYS A 91 11.46 -20.57 13.56
CA LYS A 91 12.72 -21.21 13.99
C LYS A 91 13.71 -20.24 14.63
N VAL A 92 13.60 -18.94 14.35
CA VAL A 92 14.54 -17.91 14.82
C VAL A 92 13.96 -16.98 15.88
N GLU A 93 12.70 -17.19 16.28
CA GLU A 93 12.10 -16.58 17.48
C GLU A 93 12.75 -17.11 18.76
#